data_AF-A0A1X0T0X4-F1
#
_entry.id   AF-A0A1X0T0X4-F1
#
_cell.length_a   1.000
_cell.length_b   1.000
_cell.length_c   1.000
_cell.angle_alpha   90.00
_cell.angle_beta   90.00
_cell.angle_gamma   90.00
#
_symmetry.space_group_name_H-M   'P 1'
#
loop_
_entity.id
_entity.type
_entity.pdbx_description
1 polymer ?
#
loop_
_entity_poly.entity_id
_entity_poly.type
_entity_poly.pdbx_seq_one_letter_code
_entity_poly.pdbx_strand_id
1 'polypeptide(L)'
;MSWREINATKKALAERFPGDPFLPKLLKGVMRVARDKSNPIRGNLAASGLREIVGHVLHDLAPEQEVRRCVWFEQAKDTAGITRRQRANYIVHAGLPEAFVEDILSLDVREEVQPLLDAINELNRATHVQAETIIHKGRDVRKMIQNVLFGLVNLLEGAATARETMKHALAEVMHEAVFDNLISETIQELDELSTHTVVNGHAIDTIAVQLMNATTVCYVVTGEVEVELQYGSNSDVRNDIGFRRNDAYPYRAIITSCAAEPSEIHSNDVALTVDNRSFFE
;
A
#
# COMPACT_ATOMS: atom_id res chain seq x y z
N MET A 1 -23.60 24.78 -10.55
CA MET A 1 -22.77 23.69 -11.09
C MET A 1 -23.53 22.80 -12.08
N SER A 2 -22.81 22.32 -13.07
CA SER A 2 -23.29 21.62 -14.26
C SER A 2 -23.16 20.10 -14.13
N TRP A 3 -23.92 19.36 -14.93
CA TRP A 3 -23.75 17.91 -15.04
C TRP A 3 -22.41 17.51 -15.69
N ARG A 4 -21.76 18.44 -16.40
CA ARG A 4 -20.46 18.22 -17.05
C ARG A 4 -19.36 18.01 -16.01
N GLU A 5 -19.32 18.85 -14.98
CA GLU A 5 -18.36 18.74 -13.87
C GLU A 5 -18.55 17.42 -13.12
N ILE A 6 -19.80 17.06 -12.77
CA ILE A 6 -20.11 15.80 -12.09
C ILE A 6 -19.68 14.58 -12.93
N ASN A 7 -19.88 14.62 -14.25
CA ASN A 7 -19.44 13.54 -15.13
C ASN A 7 -17.92 13.39 -15.18
N ALA A 8 -17.17 14.50 -15.09
CA ALA A 8 -15.72 14.47 -15.05
C ALA A 8 -15.21 13.81 -13.76
N THR A 9 -15.71 14.24 -12.59
CA THR A 9 -15.36 13.62 -11.29
C THR A 9 -15.73 12.13 -11.25
N LYS A 10 -16.92 11.77 -11.78
CA LYS A 10 -17.36 10.38 -11.91
C LYS A 10 -16.39 9.54 -12.76
N LYS A 11 -15.87 10.11 -13.85
CA LYS A 11 -14.91 9.42 -14.73
C LYS A 11 -13.58 9.21 -14.02
N ALA A 12 -13.05 10.27 -13.39
CA ALA A 12 -11.82 10.20 -12.60
C ALA A 12 -11.92 9.17 -11.47
N LEU A 13 -13.06 9.11 -10.77
CA LEU A 13 -13.30 8.09 -9.75
C LEU A 13 -13.27 6.67 -10.32
N ALA A 14 -13.92 6.42 -11.47
CA ALA A 14 -13.93 5.09 -12.08
C ALA A 14 -12.54 4.67 -12.62
N GLU A 15 -11.73 5.62 -13.08
CA GLU A 15 -10.36 5.37 -13.55
C GLU A 15 -9.42 4.91 -12.43
N ARG A 16 -9.75 5.19 -11.15
CA ARG A 16 -9.03 4.66 -9.99
C ARG A 16 -9.27 3.15 -9.77
N PHE A 17 -10.28 2.55 -10.41
CA PHE A 17 -10.65 1.13 -10.27
C PHE A 17 -10.77 0.46 -11.65
N PRO A 18 -9.68 0.34 -12.44
CA PRO A 18 -9.72 -0.09 -13.84
C PRO A 18 -10.22 -1.53 -14.06
N GLY A 19 -10.19 -2.38 -13.03
CA GLY A 19 -10.66 -3.77 -13.07
C GLY A 19 -12.06 -4.00 -12.49
N ASP A 20 -12.75 -2.96 -12.01
CA ASP A 20 -14.03 -3.09 -11.33
C ASP A 20 -15.22 -2.86 -12.27
N PRO A 21 -15.98 -3.91 -12.65
CA PRO A 21 -17.15 -3.78 -13.51
C PRO A 21 -18.41 -3.30 -12.77
N PHE A 22 -18.41 -3.30 -11.44
CA PHE A 22 -19.56 -2.99 -10.60
C PHE A 22 -19.69 -1.49 -10.35
N LEU A 23 -18.60 -0.81 -9.94
CA LEU A 23 -18.59 0.62 -9.66
C LEU A 23 -19.10 1.49 -10.85
N PRO A 24 -18.67 1.27 -12.11
CA PRO A 24 -19.21 2.02 -13.25
C PRO A 24 -20.72 1.81 -13.46
N LYS A 25 -21.24 0.60 -13.18
CA LYS A 25 -22.67 0.30 -13.27
C LYS A 25 -23.46 1.04 -12.20
N LEU A 26 -22.99 1.03 -10.95
CA LEU A 26 -23.59 1.80 -9.86
C LEU A 26 -23.61 3.29 -10.15
N LEU A 27 -22.46 3.86 -10.54
CA LEU A 27 -22.34 5.27 -10.92
C LEU A 27 -23.30 5.63 -12.05
N LYS A 28 -23.43 4.78 -13.08
CA LYS A 28 -24.39 4.99 -14.17
C LYS A 28 -25.84 4.95 -13.68
N GLY A 29 -26.18 4.00 -12.81
CA GLY A 29 -27.52 3.86 -12.22
C GLY A 29 -27.93 5.08 -11.41
N VAL A 30 -27.08 5.49 -10.47
CA VAL A 30 -27.29 6.69 -9.64
C VAL A 30 -27.49 7.94 -10.50
N MET A 31 -26.66 8.12 -11.54
CA MET A 31 -26.76 9.27 -12.42
C MET A 31 -28.04 9.28 -13.28
N ARG A 32 -28.57 8.12 -13.66
CA ARG A 32 -29.86 8.01 -14.35
C ARG A 32 -31.00 8.46 -13.45
N VAL A 33 -31.06 7.89 -12.24
CA VAL A 33 -32.08 8.23 -11.24
C VAL A 33 -32.04 9.71 -10.90
N ALA A 34 -30.86 10.26 -10.63
CA ALA A 34 -30.71 11.67 -10.30
C ALA A 34 -31.16 12.65 -11.39
N ARG A 35 -31.09 12.24 -12.66
CA ARG A 35 -31.49 13.05 -13.82
C ARG A 35 -32.97 12.96 -14.14
N ASP A 36 -33.65 11.92 -13.66
CA ASP A 36 -35.08 11.75 -13.88
C ASP A 36 -35.85 12.86 -13.16
N LYS A 37 -36.33 13.86 -13.91
CA LYS A 37 -37.10 14.98 -13.36
C LYS A 37 -38.54 14.60 -13.00
N SER A 38 -39.04 13.48 -13.52
CA SER A 38 -40.40 13.01 -13.26
C SER A 38 -40.51 12.26 -11.93
N ASN A 39 -39.39 11.72 -11.44
CA ASN A 39 -39.34 10.99 -10.18
C ASN A 39 -39.26 11.95 -8.96
N PRO A 40 -40.29 12.00 -8.09
CA PRO A 40 -40.35 12.91 -6.96
C PRO A 40 -39.34 12.58 -5.85
N ILE A 41 -38.86 11.33 -5.78
CA ILE A 41 -37.90 10.85 -4.76
C ILE A 41 -36.51 10.59 -5.33
N ARG A 42 -36.21 11.10 -6.52
CA ARG A 42 -34.94 10.89 -7.23
C ARG A 42 -33.69 11.17 -6.40
N GLY A 43 -33.71 12.18 -5.53
CA GLY A 43 -32.57 12.51 -4.68
C GLY A 43 -32.37 11.47 -3.58
N ASN A 44 -33.44 10.99 -2.96
CA ASN A 44 -33.38 9.92 -1.95
C ASN A 44 -32.86 8.61 -2.54
N LEU A 45 -33.35 8.24 -3.73
CA LEU A 45 -32.87 7.05 -4.44
C LEU A 45 -31.41 7.21 -4.90
N ALA A 46 -31.03 8.40 -5.38
CA ALA A 46 -29.63 8.70 -5.70
C ALA A 46 -28.75 8.62 -4.45
N ALA A 47 -29.19 9.15 -3.30
CA ALA A 47 -28.45 9.08 -2.04
C ALA A 47 -28.23 7.64 -1.58
N SER A 48 -29.24 6.78 -1.75
CA SER A 48 -29.14 5.35 -1.42
C SER A 48 -28.08 4.66 -2.29
N GLY A 49 -28.07 4.91 -3.59
CA GLY A 49 -27.02 4.36 -4.47
C GLY A 49 -25.65 5.01 -4.26
N LEU A 50 -25.57 6.28 -3.85
CA LEU A 50 -24.32 6.90 -3.43
C LEU A 50 -23.75 6.25 -2.17
N ARG A 51 -24.61 5.86 -1.21
CA ARG A 51 -24.18 5.11 -0.03
C ARG A 51 -23.60 3.75 -0.41
N GLU A 52 -24.20 3.07 -1.38
CA GLU A 52 -23.67 1.81 -1.91
C GLU A 52 -22.29 2.01 -2.55
N ILE A 53 -22.12 3.08 -3.34
CA ILE A 53 -20.80 3.45 -3.91
C ILE A 53 -19.76 3.70 -2.82
N VAL A 54 -20.12 4.46 -1.77
CA VAL A 54 -19.24 4.72 -0.63
C VAL A 54 -18.86 3.41 0.08
N GLY A 55 -19.85 2.55 0.34
CA GLY A 55 -19.61 1.24 0.97
C GLY A 55 -18.69 0.36 0.14
N HIS A 56 -18.90 0.31 -1.17
CA HIS A 56 -18.08 -0.45 -2.11
C HIS A 56 -16.63 0.04 -2.14
N VAL A 57 -16.41 1.35 -2.27
CA VAL A 57 -15.05 1.93 -2.24
C VAL A 57 -14.36 1.68 -0.89
N LEU A 58 -15.07 1.82 0.23
CA LEU A 58 -14.51 1.53 1.55
C LEU A 58 -14.22 0.05 1.78
N HIS A 59 -14.97 -0.85 1.12
CA HIS A 59 -14.70 -2.28 1.15
C HIS A 59 -13.46 -2.63 0.34
N ASP A 60 -13.23 -1.98 -0.78
CA ASP A 60 -12.00 -2.15 -1.58
C ASP A 60 -10.75 -1.67 -0.82
N LEU A 61 -10.83 -0.49 -0.19
CA LEU A 61 -9.73 0.07 0.61
C LEU A 61 -9.47 -0.69 1.91
N ALA A 62 -10.52 -1.22 2.55
CA ALA A 62 -10.43 -1.96 3.80
C ALA A 62 -11.35 -3.19 3.75
N PRO A 63 -10.91 -4.27 3.07
CA PRO A 63 -11.68 -5.51 3.02
C PRO A 63 -11.86 -6.05 4.44
N GLU A 64 -13.08 -6.44 4.79
CA GLU A 64 -13.38 -6.86 6.16
C GLU A 64 -12.52 -8.04 6.63
N GLN A 65 -12.24 -8.98 5.72
CA GLN A 65 -11.41 -10.15 6.01
C GLN A 65 -9.96 -9.74 6.30
N GLU A 66 -9.41 -8.77 5.57
CA GLU A 66 -8.06 -8.27 5.84
C GLU A 66 -7.99 -7.52 7.17
N VAL A 67 -8.94 -6.62 7.44
CA VAL A 67 -8.99 -5.88 8.71
C VAL A 67 -9.04 -6.84 9.90
N ARG A 68 -9.80 -7.93 9.80
CA ARG A 68 -9.92 -8.96 10.85
C ARG A 68 -8.65 -9.80 11.04
N ARG A 69 -7.77 -9.85 10.04
CA ARG A 69 -6.50 -10.61 10.09
C ARG A 69 -5.36 -9.79 10.71
N CYS A 70 -5.55 -8.50 10.92
CA CYS A 70 -4.54 -7.65 11.55
C CYS A 70 -4.30 -8.07 13.01
N VAL A 71 -3.03 -8.03 13.43
CA VAL A 71 -2.63 -8.39 14.81
C VAL A 71 -3.27 -7.48 15.87
N TRP A 72 -3.52 -6.22 15.53
CA TRP A 72 -4.16 -5.22 16.40
C TRP A 72 -5.70 -5.29 16.39
N PHE A 73 -6.31 -6.16 15.59
CA PHE A 73 -7.77 -6.18 15.46
C PHE A 73 -8.45 -6.75 16.70
N GLU A 74 -9.39 -5.96 17.25
CA GLU A 74 -10.29 -6.40 18.31
C GLU A 74 -11.76 -6.21 17.92
N GLN A 75 -12.60 -7.24 18.04
CA GLN A 75 -14.02 -7.10 17.73
C GLN A 75 -14.72 -6.16 18.73
N ALA A 76 -15.31 -5.09 18.22
CA ALA A 76 -16.11 -4.18 19.04
C ALA A 76 -17.35 -4.91 19.60
N LYS A 77 -17.65 -4.69 20.88
CA LYS A 77 -18.75 -5.37 21.60
C LYS A 77 -20.14 -5.07 21.03
N ASP A 78 -20.31 -3.91 20.42
CA ASP A 78 -21.62 -3.36 20.07
C ASP A 78 -22.00 -3.58 18.59
N THR A 79 -21.16 -4.27 17.82
CA THR A 79 -21.40 -4.54 16.40
C THR A 79 -20.76 -5.85 15.99
N ALA A 80 -21.43 -6.60 15.10
CA ALA A 80 -20.87 -7.80 14.50
C ALA A 80 -19.85 -7.49 13.39
N GLY A 81 -19.92 -6.30 12.79
CA GLY A 81 -19.02 -5.87 11.72
C GLY A 81 -17.83 -5.05 12.22
N ILE A 82 -16.94 -4.68 11.30
CA ILE A 82 -15.82 -3.78 11.60
C ILE A 82 -16.27 -2.32 11.70
N THR A 83 -15.66 -1.56 12.60
CA THR A 83 -15.97 -0.14 12.81
C THR A 83 -15.30 0.73 11.74
N ARG A 84 -15.77 1.99 11.60
CA ARG A 84 -15.14 2.97 10.70
C ARG A 84 -13.71 3.30 11.13
N ARG A 85 -13.44 3.36 12.43
CA ARG A 85 -12.09 3.58 12.97
C ARG A 85 -11.16 2.43 12.58
N GLN A 86 -11.61 1.18 12.71
CA GLN A 86 -10.85 0.01 12.26
C GLN A 86 -10.56 0.02 10.75
N ARG A 87 -11.51 0.46 9.93
CA ARG A 87 -11.26 0.69 8.50
C ARG A 87 -10.18 1.76 8.29
N ALA A 88 -10.25 2.88 9.01
CA ALA A 88 -9.29 3.96 8.87
C ALA A 88 -7.87 3.51 9.31
N ASN A 89 -7.75 2.84 10.47
CA ASN A 89 -6.51 2.20 10.93
C ASN A 89 -5.90 1.31 9.84
N TYR A 90 -6.70 0.38 9.30
CA TYR A 90 -6.23 -0.51 8.23
C TYR A 90 -5.74 0.26 7.00
N ILE A 91 -6.46 1.27 6.54
CA ILE A 91 -6.08 2.05 5.36
C ILE A 91 -4.76 2.81 5.58
N VAL A 92 -4.47 3.23 6.80
CA VAL A 92 -3.26 3.99 7.14
C VAL A 92 -2.06 3.08 7.40
N HIS A 93 -2.17 2.14 8.35
CA HIS A 93 -1.04 1.32 8.82
C HIS A 93 -1.22 -0.20 8.62
N ALA A 94 -2.29 -0.63 7.94
CA ALA A 94 -2.50 -2.04 7.56
C ALA A 94 -2.36 -2.98 8.76
N GLY A 95 -1.58 -4.04 8.67
CA GLY A 95 -1.33 -4.98 9.77
C GLY A 95 -0.37 -4.50 10.85
N LEU A 96 0.30 -3.36 10.70
CA LEU A 96 1.34 -2.91 11.63
C LEU A 96 0.76 -2.63 13.02
N PRO A 97 1.35 -3.12 14.12
CA PRO A 97 0.95 -2.79 15.47
C PRO A 97 1.05 -1.28 15.74
N GLU A 98 0.13 -0.73 16.53
CA GLU A 98 0.17 0.70 16.90
C GLU A 98 1.47 1.04 17.64
N ALA A 99 1.92 0.19 18.57
CA ALA A 99 3.18 0.39 19.29
C ALA A 99 4.40 0.43 18.34
N PHE A 100 4.41 -0.38 17.27
CA PHE A 100 5.50 -0.31 16.29
C PHE A 100 5.48 1.03 15.53
N VAL A 101 4.29 1.50 15.14
CA VAL A 101 4.13 2.79 14.44
C VAL A 101 4.54 3.96 15.34
N GLU A 102 4.14 3.95 16.60
CA GLU A 102 4.44 5.03 17.55
C GLU A 102 5.90 5.00 18.03
N ASP A 103 6.40 3.84 18.47
CA ASP A 103 7.69 3.73 19.14
C ASP A 103 8.87 3.59 18.17
N ILE A 104 8.67 2.91 17.03
CA ILE A 104 9.74 2.63 16.05
C ILE A 104 9.67 3.60 14.87
N LEU A 105 8.48 3.80 14.28
CA LEU A 105 8.33 4.74 13.17
C LEU A 105 8.24 6.20 13.62
N SER A 106 8.09 6.45 14.94
CA SER A 106 7.93 7.80 15.51
C SER A 106 6.76 8.57 14.90
N LEU A 107 5.66 7.88 14.55
CA LEU A 107 4.45 8.46 13.98
C LEU A 107 3.27 8.30 14.96
N ASP A 108 2.54 9.39 15.21
CA ASP A 108 1.32 9.33 16.02
C ASP A 108 0.18 8.72 15.19
N VAL A 109 -0.24 7.50 15.56
CA VAL A 109 -1.30 6.77 14.86
C VAL A 109 -2.60 7.58 14.80
N ARG A 110 -2.92 8.35 15.86
CA ARG A 110 -4.15 9.14 15.91
C ARG A 110 -4.08 10.31 14.95
N GLU A 111 -2.95 11.02 14.88
CA GLU A 111 -2.76 12.13 13.95
C GLU A 111 -2.85 11.66 12.49
N GLU A 112 -2.27 10.50 12.16
CA GLU A 112 -2.32 9.93 10.82
C GLU A 112 -3.71 9.38 10.44
N VAL A 113 -4.43 8.76 11.39
CA VAL A 113 -5.75 8.16 11.15
C VAL A 113 -6.90 9.17 11.14
N GLN A 114 -6.82 10.22 11.96
CA GLN A 114 -7.94 11.13 12.20
C GLN A 114 -8.46 11.83 10.94
N PRO A 115 -7.62 12.37 10.02
CA PRO A 115 -8.08 13.00 8.78
C PRO A 115 -8.91 12.05 7.92
N LEU A 116 -8.48 10.79 7.82
CA LEU A 116 -9.19 9.77 7.04
C LEU A 116 -10.52 9.39 7.70
N LEU A 117 -10.53 9.23 9.03
CA LEU A 117 -11.75 8.95 9.78
C LEU A 117 -12.80 10.07 9.60
N ASP A 118 -12.36 11.32 9.61
CA ASP A 118 -13.23 12.48 9.39
C ASP A 118 -13.80 12.51 7.98
N ALA A 119 -12.98 12.21 6.96
CA ALA A 119 -13.45 12.08 5.58
C ALA A 119 -14.51 10.96 5.43
N ILE A 120 -14.29 9.80 6.07
CA ILE A 120 -15.29 8.71 6.10
C ILE A 120 -16.59 9.17 6.77
N ASN A 121 -16.50 9.89 7.89
CA ASN A 121 -17.68 10.39 8.61
C ASN A 121 -18.44 11.45 7.79
N GLU A 122 -17.73 12.33 7.09
CA GLU A 122 -18.34 13.32 6.20
C GLU A 122 -19.07 12.65 5.04
N LEU A 123 -18.48 11.65 4.40
CA LEU A 123 -19.12 10.88 3.33
C LEU A 123 -20.41 10.17 3.79
N ASN A 124 -20.36 9.55 4.97
CA ASN A 124 -21.54 8.94 5.57
C ASN A 124 -22.63 9.98 5.84
N ARG A 125 -22.26 11.17 6.32
CA ARG A 125 -23.21 12.27 6.55
C ARG A 125 -23.80 12.79 5.24
N ALA A 126 -22.99 12.94 4.20
CA ALA A 126 -23.42 13.44 2.89
C ALA A 126 -24.40 12.51 2.17
N THR A 127 -24.38 11.21 2.49
CA THR A 127 -25.30 10.20 1.95
C THR A 127 -26.50 9.92 2.87
N HIS A 128 -26.54 10.51 4.06
CA HIS A 128 -27.62 10.30 5.00
C HIS A 128 -28.81 11.21 4.69
N VAL A 129 -29.87 10.63 4.14
CA VAL A 129 -31.16 11.32 3.93
C VAL A 129 -32.15 10.78 4.97
N GLN A 130 -32.73 11.68 5.78
CA GLN A 130 -33.73 11.33 6.79
C GLN A 130 -35.04 10.86 6.14
N ALA A 131 -35.80 10.00 6.84
CA ALA A 131 -37.01 9.36 6.33
C ALA A 131 -38.07 10.35 5.82
N GLU A 132 -38.14 11.54 6.40
CA GLU A 132 -39.14 12.57 6.04
C GLU A 132 -38.60 13.66 5.09
N THR A 133 -37.33 13.57 4.68
CA THR A 133 -36.71 14.56 3.80
C THR A 133 -36.79 14.11 2.34
N ILE A 134 -37.57 14.81 1.51
CA ILE A 134 -37.62 14.54 0.06
C ILE A 134 -36.71 15.51 -0.71
N ILE A 135 -35.64 14.98 -1.29
CA ILE A 135 -34.71 15.75 -2.12
C ILE A 135 -35.13 15.63 -3.59
N HIS A 136 -35.79 16.67 -4.11
CA HIS A 136 -36.29 16.68 -5.50
C HIS A 136 -35.74 17.83 -6.34
N LYS A 137 -35.33 18.96 -5.73
CA LYS A 137 -34.80 20.12 -6.46
C LYS A 137 -33.48 19.77 -7.14
N GLY A 138 -33.39 20.06 -8.45
CA GLY A 138 -32.23 19.65 -9.25
C GLY A 138 -30.90 20.30 -8.83
N ARG A 139 -30.93 21.43 -8.11
CA ARG A 139 -29.73 22.02 -7.50
C ARG A 139 -29.22 21.15 -6.34
N ASP A 140 -30.13 20.73 -5.46
CA ASP A 140 -29.79 19.99 -4.24
C ASP A 140 -29.33 18.57 -4.57
N VAL A 141 -30.00 17.90 -5.52
CA VAL A 141 -29.58 16.59 -6.04
C VAL A 141 -28.15 16.66 -6.62
N ARG A 142 -27.84 17.69 -7.42
CA ARG A 142 -26.49 17.87 -7.99
C ARG A 142 -25.45 18.14 -6.91
N LYS A 143 -25.75 19.01 -5.94
CA LYS A 143 -24.84 19.33 -4.83
C LYS A 143 -24.52 18.09 -4.00
N MET A 144 -25.51 17.26 -3.69
CA MET A 144 -25.32 16.02 -2.95
C MET A 144 -24.39 15.04 -3.71
N ILE A 145 -24.69 14.77 -4.98
CA ILE A 145 -23.85 13.87 -5.81
C ILE A 145 -22.42 14.38 -5.87
N GLN A 146 -22.27 15.67 -6.11
CA GLN A 146 -20.96 16.30 -6.17
C GLN A 146 -20.21 16.10 -4.85
N ASN A 147 -20.79 16.48 -3.72
CA ASN A 147 -20.14 16.39 -2.42
C ASN A 147 -19.66 14.96 -2.15
N VAL A 148 -20.47 13.95 -2.48
CA VAL A 148 -20.06 12.55 -2.30
C VAL A 148 -18.94 12.15 -3.25
N LEU A 149 -19.03 12.48 -4.55
CA LEU A 149 -17.98 12.11 -5.52
C LEU A 149 -16.65 12.80 -5.22
N PHE A 150 -16.67 14.08 -4.87
CA PHE A 150 -15.47 14.81 -4.47
C PHE A 150 -14.92 14.28 -3.14
N GLY A 151 -15.78 14.01 -2.16
CA GLY A 151 -15.37 13.40 -0.90
C GLY A 151 -14.70 12.04 -1.11
N LEU A 152 -15.17 11.22 -2.05
CA LEU A 152 -14.55 9.93 -2.39
C LEU A 152 -13.18 10.10 -3.04
N VAL A 153 -13.03 11.08 -3.95
CA VAL A 153 -11.72 11.39 -4.54
C VAL A 153 -10.74 11.84 -3.46
N ASN A 154 -11.15 12.77 -2.61
CA ASN A 154 -10.31 13.25 -1.50
C ASN A 154 -9.95 12.14 -0.52
N LEU A 155 -10.90 11.24 -0.22
CA LEU A 155 -10.66 10.07 0.63
C LEU A 155 -9.59 9.16 0.02
N LEU A 156 -9.68 8.87 -1.29
CA LEU A 156 -8.72 8.01 -1.98
C LEU A 156 -7.32 8.63 -2.02
N GLU A 157 -7.24 9.95 -2.23
CA GLU A 157 -5.99 10.69 -2.20
C GLU A 157 -5.38 10.68 -0.80
N GLY A 158 -6.17 11.00 0.23
CA GLY A 158 -5.73 10.94 1.62
C GLY A 158 -5.28 9.54 2.05
N ALA A 159 -6.00 8.50 1.63
CA ALA A 159 -5.62 7.11 1.86
C ALA A 159 -4.27 6.76 1.21
N ALA A 160 -4.06 7.16 -0.04
CA ALA A 160 -2.81 6.92 -0.74
C ALA A 160 -1.64 7.67 -0.08
N THR A 161 -1.84 8.94 0.28
CA THR A 161 -0.82 9.74 0.98
C THR A 161 -0.45 9.13 2.33
N ALA A 162 -1.43 8.79 3.17
CA ALA A 162 -1.17 8.19 4.48
C ALA A 162 -0.42 6.85 4.36
N ARG A 163 -0.81 6.02 3.37
CA ARG A 163 -0.12 4.77 3.09
C ARG A 163 1.33 5.00 2.68
N GLU A 164 1.58 5.99 1.83
CA GLU A 164 2.94 6.29 1.34
C GLU A 164 3.83 6.85 2.45
N THR A 165 3.31 7.72 3.32
CA THR A 165 4.00 8.17 4.53
C THR A 165 4.45 6.97 5.38
N MET A 166 3.54 6.02 5.61
CA MET A 166 3.83 4.83 6.41
C MET A 166 4.87 3.93 5.75
N LYS A 167 4.79 3.75 4.43
CA LYS A 167 5.77 2.98 3.65
C LYS A 167 7.17 3.62 3.68
N HIS A 168 7.25 4.94 3.57
CA HIS A 168 8.52 5.65 3.65
C HIS A 168 9.15 5.52 5.02
N ALA A 169 8.40 5.81 6.09
CA ALA A 169 8.92 5.66 7.45
C ALA A 169 9.39 4.21 7.72
N LEU A 170 8.65 3.22 7.24
CA LEU A 170 9.02 1.82 7.35
C LEU A 170 10.28 1.48 6.56
N ALA A 171 10.46 2.01 5.34
CA ALA A 171 11.67 1.77 4.56
C ALA A 171 12.93 2.31 5.26
N GLU A 172 12.84 3.50 5.87
CA GLU A 172 13.97 4.14 6.57
C GLU A 172 14.46 3.32 7.76
N VAL A 173 13.55 2.83 8.61
CA VAL A 173 13.93 2.05 9.80
C VAL A 173 14.45 0.65 9.46
N MET A 174 14.09 0.12 8.29
CA MET A 174 14.45 -1.23 7.89
C MET A 174 15.87 -1.35 7.34
N HIS A 175 16.58 -0.23 7.14
CA HIS A 175 17.92 -0.24 6.55
C HIS A 175 18.91 -1.12 7.31
N GLU A 176 18.94 -1.02 8.65
CA GLU A 176 19.87 -1.81 9.49
C GLU A 176 19.51 -3.30 9.46
N ALA A 177 18.24 -3.64 9.67
CA ALA A 177 17.77 -5.03 9.66
C ALA A 177 18.01 -5.73 8.31
N VAL A 178 17.84 -5.00 7.20
CA VAL A 178 18.10 -5.53 5.85
C VAL A 178 19.60 -5.74 5.64
N PHE A 179 20.43 -4.78 6.03
CA PHE A 179 21.88 -4.87 5.86
C PHE A 179 22.48 -6.09 6.56
N ASP A 180 22.10 -6.34 7.81
CA ASP A 180 22.58 -7.48 8.59
C ASP A 180 22.19 -8.83 7.97
N ASN A 181 20.99 -8.92 7.40
CA ASN A 181 20.53 -10.15 6.75
C ASN A 181 21.25 -10.39 5.41
N LEU A 182 21.48 -9.35 4.61
CA LEU A 182 22.14 -9.49 3.31
C LEU A 182 23.58 -9.98 3.44
N ILE A 183 24.34 -9.50 4.43
CA ILE A 183 25.73 -9.94 4.68
C ILE A 183 25.81 -11.45 4.96
N SER A 184 24.75 -12.04 5.51
CA SER A 184 24.75 -13.46 5.90
C SER A 184 24.46 -14.42 4.74
N GLU A 185 24.05 -13.91 3.56
CA GLU A 185 23.62 -14.72 2.42
C GLU A 185 24.79 -15.14 1.53
N THR A 186 24.78 -16.42 1.12
CA THR A 186 25.70 -16.95 0.10
C THR A 186 25.11 -16.75 -1.28
N ILE A 187 25.90 -16.23 -2.23
CA ILE A 187 25.43 -15.87 -3.57
C ILE A 187 25.96 -16.85 -4.61
N GLN A 188 25.14 -17.85 -4.94
CA GLN A 188 25.53 -18.92 -5.87
C GLN A 188 25.94 -18.38 -7.25
N GLU A 189 25.28 -17.33 -7.74
CA GLU A 189 25.57 -16.72 -9.06
C GLU A 189 26.99 -16.12 -9.14
N LEU A 190 27.60 -15.77 -8.01
CA LEU A 190 28.96 -15.23 -7.97
C LEU A 190 30.02 -16.31 -7.75
N ASP A 191 29.63 -17.45 -7.17
CA ASP A 191 30.52 -18.62 -7.02
C ASP A 191 30.89 -19.24 -8.38
N GLU A 192 30.08 -19.01 -9.41
CA GLU A 192 30.37 -19.48 -10.78
C GLU A 192 31.47 -18.66 -11.48
N LEU A 193 31.82 -17.47 -10.97
CA LEU A 193 32.71 -16.53 -11.64
C LEU A 193 34.19 -16.80 -11.39
N SER A 194 34.55 -17.47 -10.29
CA SER A 194 35.95 -17.64 -9.89
C SER A 194 36.23 -18.95 -9.13
N THR A 195 37.49 -19.25 -8.85
CA THR A 195 37.85 -20.44 -8.04
C THR A 195 37.47 -20.24 -6.57
N HIS A 196 37.59 -19.00 -6.08
CA HIS A 196 37.15 -18.59 -4.76
C HIS A 196 36.57 -17.19 -4.83
N THR A 197 35.27 -17.07 -4.56
CA THR A 197 34.58 -15.79 -4.46
C THR A 197 34.45 -15.40 -3.00
N VAL A 198 34.78 -14.16 -2.67
CA VAL A 198 34.60 -13.59 -1.33
C VAL A 198 33.69 -12.37 -1.45
N VAL A 199 32.58 -12.37 -0.73
CA VAL A 199 31.73 -11.18 -0.58
C VAL A 199 32.38 -10.24 0.42
N ASN A 200 32.71 -9.03 -0.02
CA ASN A 200 33.32 -7.99 0.80
C ASN A 200 32.26 -7.13 1.50
N GLY A 201 31.09 -6.97 0.88
CA GLY A 201 29.99 -6.23 1.45
C GLY A 201 28.86 -5.98 0.46
N HIS A 202 27.82 -5.33 0.95
CA HIS A 202 26.67 -4.89 0.18
C HIS A 202 26.54 -3.37 0.29
N ALA A 203 26.47 -2.69 -0.85
CA ALA A 203 26.03 -1.30 -0.93
C ALA A 203 24.53 -1.30 -1.21
N ILE A 204 23.73 -0.75 -0.30
CA ILE A 204 22.28 -0.59 -0.50
C ILE A 204 22.01 0.76 -1.15
N ASP A 205 21.33 0.75 -2.30
CA ASP A 205 20.90 1.98 -2.98
C ASP A 205 19.51 2.40 -2.54
N THR A 206 18.57 1.47 -2.56
CA THR A 206 17.17 1.76 -2.24
C THR A 206 16.52 0.62 -1.49
N ILE A 207 15.64 0.99 -0.56
CA ILE A 207 14.68 0.09 0.10
C ILE A 207 13.30 0.70 -0.13
N ALA A 208 12.37 -0.09 -0.66
CA ALA A 208 11.01 0.35 -0.91
C ALA A 208 10.00 -0.71 -0.46
N VAL A 209 8.93 -0.25 0.21
CA VAL A 209 7.82 -1.13 0.60
C VAL A 209 6.88 -1.35 -0.59
N GLN A 210 6.99 -2.51 -1.22
CA GLN A 210 6.16 -2.88 -2.36
C GLN A 210 4.72 -3.20 -1.93
N LEU A 211 4.57 -4.00 -0.88
CA LEU A 211 3.28 -4.46 -0.37
C LEU A 211 3.23 -4.29 1.14
N MET A 212 2.07 -3.87 1.63
CA MET A 212 1.76 -3.85 3.06
C MET A 212 0.29 -4.21 3.23
N ASN A 213 0.02 -5.36 3.83
CA ASN A 213 -1.35 -5.88 4.04
C ASN A 213 -1.55 -6.27 5.52
N ALA A 214 -2.60 -7.04 5.80
CA ALA A 214 -2.96 -7.42 7.16
C ALA A 214 -1.89 -8.24 7.92
N THR A 215 -1.10 -9.04 7.20
CA THR A 215 -0.18 -10.02 7.82
C THR A 215 1.24 -9.94 7.28
N THR A 216 1.47 -9.23 6.19
CA THR A 216 2.72 -9.30 5.45
C THR A 216 3.15 -7.93 4.97
N VAL A 217 4.46 -7.68 5.08
CA VAL A 217 5.16 -6.57 4.44
C VAL A 217 6.17 -7.14 3.45
N CYS A 218 6.22 -6.56 2.25
CA CYS A 218 7.19 -6.92 1.24
C CYS A 218 8.05 -5.72 0.89
N TYR A 219 9.36 -5.90 0.98
CA TYR A 219 10.38 -4.92 0.63
C TYR A 219 11.05 -5.32 -0.67
N VAL A 220 11.37 -4.33 -1.47
CA VAL A 220 12.29 -4.47 -2.60
C VAL A 220 13.53 -3.67 -2.26
N VAL A 221 14.67 -4.35 -2.29
CA VAL A 221 15.98 -3.77 -2.03
C VAL A 221 16.78 -3.85 -3.32
N THR A 222 17.44 -2.77 -3.69
CA THR A 222 18.40 -2.73 -4.79
C THR A 222 19.73 -2.21 -4.30
N GLY A 223 20.80 -2.66 -4.92
CA GLY A 223 22.14 -2.26 -4.54
C GLY A 223 23.20 -2.95 -5.38
N GLU A 224 24.43 -2.88 -4.92
CA GLU A 224 25.57 -3.58 -5.48
C GLU A 224 26.22 -4.48 -4.44
N VAL A 225 26.63 -5.68 -4.84
CA VAL A 225 27.44 -6.56 -4.02
C VAL A 225 28.89 -6.46 -4.46
N GLU A 226 29.75 -6.13 -3.51
CA GLU A 226 31.19 -6.01 -3.71
C GLU A 226 31.84 -7.36 -3.47
N VAL A 227 32.62 -7.85 -4.44
CA VAL A 227 33.29 -9.15 -4.36
C VAL A 227 34.78 -9.05 -4.69
N GLU A 228 35.57 -9.92 -4.05
CA GLU A 228 36.90 -10.29 -4.51
C GLU A 228 36.82 -11.64 -5.23
N LEU A 229 37.19 -11.66 -6.51
CA LEU A 229 37.28 -12.85 -7.34
C LEU A 229 38.72 -13.34 -7.35
N GLN A 230 38.95 -14.58 -6.90
CA GLN A 230 40.26 -15.22 -6.95
C GLN A 230 40.29 -16.36 -7.98
N TYR A 231 41.28 -16.29 -8.88
CA TYR A 231 41.59 -17.31 -9.87
C TYR A 231 42.86 -18.04 -9.46
N GLY A 232 42.73 -19.35 -9.23
CA GLY A 232 43.79 -20.19 -8.67
C GLY A 232 43.72 -20.30 -7.15
N SER A 233 44.51 -21.25 -6.63
CA SER A 233 44.57 -21.53 -5.19
C SER A 233 45.33 -20.43 -4.43
N ASN A 234 45.22 -20.44 -3.10
CA ASN A 234 46.04 -19.58 -2.23
C ASN A 234 47.56 -19.81 -2.41
N SER A 235 47.98 -20.99 -2.90
CA SER A 235 49.37 -21.22 -3.28
C SER A 235 49.73 -20.52 -4.56
N ASP A 236 48.85 -20.54 -5.56
CA ASP A 236 49.08 -19.89 -6.86
C ASP A 236 49.22 -18.39 -6.70
N VAL A 237 48.33 -17.76 -5.93
CA VAL A 237 48.41 -16.32 -5.62
C VAL A 237 49.73 -15.97 -4.91
N ARG A 238 50.20 -16.81 -3.96
CA ARG A 238 51.47 -16.56 -3.24
C ARG A 238 52.72 -16.71 -4.09
N ASN A 239 52.63 -17.47 -5.18
CA ASN A 239 53.74 -17.70 -6.11
C ASN A 239 53.63 -16.81 -7.36
N ASP A 240 52.81 -15.75 -7.32
CA ASP A 240 52.55 -14.81 -8.42
C ASP A 240 52.04 -15.48 -9.72
N ILE A 241 51.38 -16.64 -9.61
CA ILE A 241 50.76 -17.36 -10.73
C ILE A 241 49.22 -17.44 -10.61
N GLY A 242 48.65 -16.91 -9.52
CA GLY A 242 47.22 -16.68 -9.35
C GLY A 242 46.86 -15.21 -9.57
N PHE A 243 45.56 -14.91 -9.61
CA PHE A 243 45.06 -13.55 -9.84
C PHE A 243 43.90 -13.23 -8.90
N ARG A 244 43.87 -12.00 -8.38
CA ARG A 244 42.77 -11.46 -7.58
C ARG A 244 42.27 -10.17 -8.20
N ARG A 245 40.96 -9.99 -8.23
CA ARG A 245 40.33 -8.78 -8.73
C ARG A 245 39.11 -8.45 -7.89
N ASN A 246 38.97 -7.18 -7.54
CA ASN A 246 37.72 -6.66 -6.99
C ASN A 246 36.75 -6.35 -8.14
N ASP A 247 35.49 -6.68 -7.94
CA ASP A 247 34.40 -6.35 -8.84
C ASP A 247 33.13 -6.04 -8.05
N ALA A 248 32.14 -5.45 -8.72
CA ALA A 248 30.84 -5.17 -8.13
C ALA A 248 29.72 -5.52 -9.11
N TYR A 249 28.66 -6.14 -8.60
CA TYR A 249 27.52 -6.55 -9.40
C TYR A 249 26.20 -6.04 -8.81
N PRO A 250 25.29 -5.50 -9.63
CA PRO A 250 24.00 -5.06 -9.14
C PRO A 250 23.16 -6.25 -8.68
N TYR A 251 22.45 -6.08 -7.59
CA TYR A 251 21.52 -7.06 -7.06
C TYR A 251 20.13 -6.47 -6.85
N ARG A 252 19.15 -7.38 -6.80
CA ARG A 252 17.80 -7.09 -6.36
C ARG A 252 17.38 -8.15 -5.35
N ALA A 253 16.97 -7.73 -4.17
CA ALA A 253 16.42 -8.61 -3.14
C ALA A 253 14.94 -8.31 -2.89
N ILE A 254 14.14 -9.35 -2.72
CA ILE A 254 12.77 -9.26 -2.21
C ILE A 254 12.79 -9.82 -0.78
N ILE A 255 12.31 -9.05 0.18
CA ILE A 255 12.24 -9.47 1.58
C ILE A 255 10.78 -9.50 2.01
N THR A 256 10.33 -10.61 2.59
CA THR A 256 8.95 -10.78 3.02
C THR A 256 8.88 -10.99 4.53
N SER A 257 8.44 -9.99 5.29
CA SER A 257 8.32 -10.08 6.76
C SER A 257 6.87 -10.11 7.24
N CYS A 258 6.69 -10.52 8.49
CA CYS A 258 5.40 -10.50 9.17
C CYS A 258 5.02 -9.07 9.54
N ALA A 259 3.78 -8.65 9.26
CA ALA A 259 3.32 -7.30 9.62
C ALA A 259 3.27 -7.07 11.15
N ALA A 260 3.20 -8.12 11.96
CA ALA A 260 3.23 -8.00 13.42
C ALA A 260 4.64 -7.63 13.95
N GLU A 261 5.68 -8.10 13.27
CA GLU A 261 7.09 -7.95 13.66
C GLU A 261 7.89 -7.63 12.37
N PRO A 262 7.67 -6.46 11.76
CA PRO A 262 8.15 -6.17 10.40
C PRO A 262 9.68 -6.10 10.30
N SER A 263 10.36 -5.86 11.42
CA SER A 263 11.83 -5.80 11.53
C SER A 263 12.49 -7.16 11.78
N GLU A 264 11.72 -8.19 12.15
CA GLU A 264 12.25 -9.54 12.29
C GLU A 264 12.31 -10.20 10.90
N ILE A 265 13.53 -10.26 10.36
CA ILE A 265 13.83 -10.90 9.07
C ILE A 265 14.71 -12.12 9.35
N HIS A 266 14.38 -13.24 8.71
CA HIS A 266 15.19 -14.43 8.67
C HIS A 266 15.75 -14.67 7.26
N SER A 267 16.82 -15.46 7.13
CA SER A 267 17.43 -15.80 5.83
C SER A 267 16.41 -16.36 4.82
N ASN A 268 15.46 -17.19 5.27
CA ASN A 268 14.41 -17.75 4.40
C ASN A 268 13.40 -16.72 3.87
N ASP A 269 13.39 -15.51 4.43
CA ASP A 269 12.51 -14.41 4.01
C ASP A 269 13.13 -13.58 2.89
N VAL A 270 14.41 -13.80 2.58
CA VAL A 270 15.20 -13.06 1.60
C VAL A 270 15.32 -13.87 0.31
N ALA A 271 14.85 -13.29 -0.79
CA ALA A 271 15.10 -13.79 -2.14
C ALA A 271 16.00 -12.80 -2.87
N LEU A 272 17.30 -13.10 -2.92
CA LEU A 272 18.32 -12.28 -3.58
C LEU A 272 18.62 -12.80 -4.99
N THR A 273 18.83 -11.87 -5.92
CA THR A 273 19.26 -12.18 -7.29
C THR A 273 20.33 -11.19 -7.70
N VAL A 274 21.44 -11.67 -8.24
CA VAL A 274 22.56 -10.84 -8.72
C VAL A 274 22.65 -10.91 -10.24
N ASP A 275 22.90 -9.75 -10.85
CA ASP A 275 23.13 -9.64 -12.28
C ASP A 275 24.64 -9.53 -12.56
N ASN A 276 25.25 -10.65 -12.93
CA ASN A 276 26.68 -10.78 -13.21
C ASN A 276 27.01 -10.64 -14.71
N ARG A 277 26.08 -10.20 -15.56
CA ARG A 277 26.27 -10.18 -17.02
C ARG A 277 27.46 -9.32 -17.47
N SER A 278 27.76 -8.25 -16.74
CA SER A 278 28.91 -7.35 -17.01
C SER A 278 30.26 -8.07 -16.96
N PHE A 279 30.35 -9.24 -16.32
CA PHE A 279 31.56 -10.05 -16.31
C PHE A 279 31.91 -10.66 -17.68
N PHE A 280 30.90 -10.93 -18.52
CA PHE A 280 31.05 -11.63 -19.80
C PHE A 280 31.19 -10.70 -21.01
N GLU A 281 31.20 -9.38 -20.79
CA GLU A 281 31.36 -8.34 -21.82
C GLU A 281 32.84 -7.95 -22.01
#